data_AF-A0A831WTY4-F1
#
_entry.id   AF-A0A831WTY4-F1
#
_cell.length_a   1.000
_cell.length_b   1.000
_cell.length_c   1.000
_cell.angle_alpha   90.00
_cell.angle_beta   90.00
_cell.angle_gamma   90.00
#
_symmetry.space_group_name_H-M   'P 1'
#
loop_
_entity.id
_entity.type
_entity.pdbx_description
1 polymer ?
#
loop_
_entity_poly.entity_id
_entity_poly.type
_entity_poly.pdbx_seq_one_letter_code
_entity_poly.pdbx_strand_id
1 'polypeptide(L)'
;MKEHDQEFLDRMHRKFREYRTLIDERGPEIGFEAAVEASVPHQVEQMSPFLEEPSLAEGFRRSIPIFESFGMEMEVVDISNRGQDAVLEIQRYCPYLEICSQYGFDTPCEAVCELDVAAIRRAFPGMHGSILARQAFGDCVCVFKYERKAGG
;
A
#
# COMPACT_ATOMS: atom_id res chain seq x y z
N MET A 1 12.82 8.03 -15.95
CA MET A 1 11.74 7.12 -15.47
C MET A 1 12.17 5.70 -15.76
N LYS A 2 12.01 4.78 -14.80
CA LYS A 2 12.14 3.34 -15.09
C LYS A 2 11.03 2.97 -16.08
N GLU A 3 11.28 2.05 -17.01
CA GLU A 3 10.24 1.57 -17.91
C GLU A 3 9.15 0.89 -17.08
N HIS A 4 7.91 1.36 -17.23
CA HIS A 4 6.75 0.78 -16.56
C HIS A 4 6.05 -0.15 -17.54
N ASP A 5 5.72 -1.35 -17.08
CA ASP A 5 4.89 -2.27 -17.84
C ASP A 5 3.50 -1.66 -18.11
N GLN A 6 2.96 -1.88 -19.31
CA GLN A 6 1.68 -1.29 -19.72
C GLN A 6 0.53 -1.80 -18.85
N GLU A 7 0.57 -3.07 -18.44
CA GLU A 7 -0.44 -3.64 -17.54
C GLU A 7 -0.42 -2.96 -16.16
N PHE A 8 0.77 -2.59 -15.68
CA PHE A 8 0.92 -1.84 -14.44
C PHE A 8 0.31 -0.44 -14.56
N LEU A 9 0.65 0.30 -15.62
CA LEU A 9 0.08 1.63 -15.86
C LEU A 9 -1.45 1.59 -15.97
N ASP A 10 -1.99 0.62 -16.70
CA ASP A 10 -3.44 0.44 -16.85
C ASP A 10 -4.12 0.18 -15.50
N ARG A 11 -3.50 -0.64 -14.64
CA ARG A 11 -3.98 -0.85 -13.26
C ARG A 11 -3.96 0.43 -12.43
N MET A 12 -2.91 1.24 -12.52
CA MET A 12 -2.82 2.51 -11.79
C MET A 12 -3.92 3.47 -12.23
N HIS A 13 -4.07 3.65 -13.55
CA HIS A 13 -5.08 4.51 -14.14
C HIS A 13 -6.50 4.07 -13.78
N ARG A 14 -6.74 2.75 -13.73
CA ARG A 14 -8.02 2.20 -13.28
C ARG A 14 -8.28 2.53 -11.81
N LYS A 15 -7.32 2.30 -10.91
CA LYS A 15 -7.47 2.58 -9.46
C LYS A 15 -7.86 4.03 -9.20
N PHE A 16 -7.17 5.00 -9.82
CA PHE A 16 -7.52 6.42 -9.68
C PHE A 16 -8.89 6.78 -10.26
N ARG A 17 -9.25 6.20 -11.41
CA ARG A 17 -10.56 6.45 -12.04
C ARG A 17 -11.69 5.95 -11.16
N GLU A 18 -11.59 4.71 -10.68
CA GLU A 18 -12.60 4.09 -9.81
C GLU A 18 -12.74 4.87 -8.50
N TYR A 19 -11.61 5.29 -7.91
CA TYR A 19 -11.63 6.10 -6.70
C TYR A 19 -12.29 7.47 -6.92
N ARG A 20 -11.96 8.15 -8.02
CA ARG A 20 -12.61 9.42 -8.40
C ARG A 20 -14.11 9.26 -8.56
N THR A 21 -14.57 8.24 -9.27
CA THR A 21 -16.01 7.96 -9.44
C THR A 21 -16.70 7.81 -8.09
N LEU A 22 -16.12 7.05 -7.15
CA LEU A 22 -16.70 6.85 -5.82
C LEU A 22 -16.83 8.15 -5.03
N ILE A 23 -15.81 9.02 -5.08
CA ILE A 23 -15.86 10.33 -4.42
C ILE A 23 -16.93 11.21 -5.06
N ASP A 24 -17.00 11.27 -6.38
CA ASP A 24 -17.94 12.15 -7.09
C ASP A 24 -19.40 11.72 -6.85
N GLU A 25 -19.66 10.41 -6.75
CA GLU A 25 -21.01 9.88 -6.51
C GLU A 25 -21.47 9.97 -5.05
N ARG A 26 -20.55 9.78 -4.09
CA ARG A 26 -20.91 9.54 -2.68
C ARG A 26 -20.35 10.58 -1.72
N GLY A 27 -19.51 11.48 -2.20
CA GLY A 27 -18.72 12.38 -1.37
C GLY A 27 -17.44 11.71 -0.82
N PRO A 28 -16.46 12.51 -0.34
CA PRO A 28 -15.13 12.00 0.01
C PRO A 28 -15.13 10.91 1.08
N GLU A 29 -15.81 11.12 2.21
CA GLU A 29 -15.77 10.19 3.33
C GLU A 29 -16.44 8.84 3.00
N ILE A 30 -17.63 8.86 2.40
CA ILE A 30 -18.37 7.66 2.03
C ILE A 30 -17.72 6.96 0.82
N GLY A 31 -17.18 7.74 -0.12
CA GLY A 31 -16.43 7.24 -1.27
C GLY A 31 -15.17 6.50 -0.84
N PHE A 32 -14.39 7.06 0.10
CA PHE A 32 -13.23 6.41 0.70
C PHE A 32 -13.61 5.11 1.40
N GLU A 33 -14.64 5.14 2.25
CA GLU A 33 -15.10 3.96 2.96
C GLU A 33 -15.50 2.82 2.03
N ALA A 34 -16.25 3.14 0.95
CA ALA A 34 -16.64 2.17 -0.07
C ALA A 34 -15.43 1.61 -0.83
N ALA A 35 -14.43 2.45 -1.13
CA ALA A 35 -13.21 2.03 -1.80
C ALA A 35 -12.37 1.09 -0.93
N VAL A 36 -12.30 1.36 0.38
CA VAL A 36 -11.65 0.47 1.36
C VAL A 36 -12.36 -0.87 1.42
N GLU A 37 -13.69 -0.88 1.55
CA GLU A 37 -14.48 -2.12 1.60
C GLU A 37 -14.28 -2.98 0.34
N ALA A 38 -14.34 -2.37 -0.84
CA ALA A 38 -14.12 -3.05 -2.11
C ALA A 38 -12.70 -3.63 -2.24
N SER A 39 -11.72 -3.06 -1.54
CA SER A 39 -10.32 -3.48 -1.61
C SER A 39 -9.96 -4.59 -0.63
N VAL A 40 -10.81 -4.88 0.37
CA VAL A 40 -10.53 -5.93 1.37
C VAL A 40 -10.28 -7.29 0.73
N PRO A 41 -11.13 -7.81 -0.18
CA PRO A 41 -10.87 -9.13 -0.79
C PRO A 41 -9.55 -9.18 -1.56
N HIS A 42 -9.19 -8.08 -2.23
CA HIS A 42 -7.93 -7.99 -2.96
C HIS A 42 -6.72 -8.00 -2.02
N GLN A 43 -6.81 -7.30 -0.89
CA GLN A 43 -5.76 -7.33 0.13
C GLN A 43 -5.63 -8.72 0.76
N VAL A 44 -6.73 -9.45 0.96
CA VAL A 44 -6.67 -10.85 1.41
C VAL A 44 -5.89 -11.69 0.40
N GLU A 45 -6.25 -11.62 -0.88
CA GLU A 45 -5.60 -12.40 -1.94
C GLU A 45 -4.10 -12.09 -2.07
N GLN A 46 -3.73 -10.81 -2.05
CA GLN A 46 -2.35 -10.38 -2.26
C GLN A 46 -1.46 -10.56 -1.04
N MET A 47 -1.96 -10.27 0.16
CA MET A 47 -1.13 -10.25 1.36
C MET A 47 -1.02 -11.61 2.05
N SER A 48 -2.06 -12.45 1.97
CA SER A 48 -2.06 -13.75 2.70
C SER A 48 -0.81 -14.60 2.45
N PRO A 49 -0.32 -14.78 1.20
CA PRO A 49 0.88 -15.59 0.95
C PRO A 49 2.15 -15.07 1.62
N PHE A 50 2.22 -13.75 1.89
CA PHE A 50 3.35 -13.13 2.57
C PHE A 50 3.20 -13.18 4.09
N LEU A 51 1.96 -13.18 4.59
CA LEU A 51 1.67 -13.23 6.02
C LEU A 51 1.76 -14.65 6.60
N GLU A 52 1.77 -15.68 5.77
CA GLU A 52 2.04 -17.08 6.16
C GLU A 52 3.52 -17.35 6.46
N GLU A 53 4.41 -16.43 6.11
CA GLU A 53 5.85 -16.55 6.43
C GLU A 53 6.11 -16.46 7.94
N PRO A 54 7.24 -17.02 8.42
CA PRO A 54 7.61 -17.00 9.84
C PRO A 54 7.70 -15.59 10.44
N SER A 55 8.03 -14.58 9.63
CA SER A 55 8.03 -13.17 10.02
C SER A 55 7.45 -12.27 8.94
N LEU A 56 6.90 -11.11 9.33
CA LEU A 56 6.49 -10.07 8.39
C LEU A 56 7.66 -9.63 7.51
N ALA A 57 8.87 -9.55 8.06
CA ALA A 57 10.04 -9.14 7.30
C ALA A 57 10.37 -10.12 6.16
N GLU A 58 10.23 -11.43 6.38
CA GLU A 58 10.40 -12.43 5.32
C GLU A 58 9.29 -12.34 4.27
N GLY A 59 8.03 -12.24 4.71
CA GLY A 59 6.88 -12.02 3.82
C GLY A 59 7.07 -10.82 2.90
N PHE A 60 7.42 -9.67 3.47
CA PHE A 60 7.62 -8.44 2.72
C PHE A 60 8.86 -8.50 1.82
N ARG A 61 9.92 -9.22 2.19
CA ARG A 61 11.05 -9.43 1.27
C ARG A 61 10.64 -10.23 0.04
N ARG A 62 9.71 -11.19 0.18
CA ARG A 62 9.18 -11.96 -0.96
C ARG A 62 8.33 -11.12 -1.91
N SER A 63 7.77 -9.99 -1.46
CA SER A 63 7.02 -9.09 -2.33
C SER A 63 7.90 -8.14 -3.15
N ILE A 64 9.18 -7.95 -2.79
CA ILE A 64 10.11 -7.03 -3.48
C ILE A 64 10.08 -7.19 -5.01
N PRO A 65 10.19 -8.39 -5.61
CA PRO A 65 10.18 -8.53 -7.07
C PRO A 65 8.87 -8.06 -7.73
N ILE A 66 7.74 -8.14 -7.02
CA ILE A 66 6.44 -7.67 -7.50
C ILE A 66 6.42 -6.13 -7.48
N PHE A 67 6.98 -5.50 -6.45
CA PHE A 67 7.10 -4.04 -6.40
C PHE A 67 8.11 -3.52 -7.43
N GLU A 68 9.21 -4.25 -7.66
CA GLU A 68 10.20 -3.90 -8.68
C GLU A 68 9.63 -3.99 -10.10
N SER A 69 8.75 -4.97 -10.40
CA SER A 69 8.08 -5.05 -11.70
C SER A 69 7.14 -3.88 -11.97
N PHE A 70 6.68 -3.21 -10.92
CA PHE A 70 5.90 -1.97 -10.97
C PHE A 70 6.80 -0.71 -11.10
N GLY A 71 8.12 -0.88 -11.16
CA GLY A 71 9.09 0.20 -11.19
C GLY A 71 9.28 0.88 -9.83
N MET A 72 8.80 0.28 -8.73
CA MET A 72 9.11 0.72 -7.38
C MET A 72 10.47 0.20 -6.93
N GLU A 73 10.99 0.75 -5.84
CA GLU A 73 12.23 0.27 -5.23
C GLU A 73 12.01 0.17 -3.74
N MET A 74 11.84 -1.07 -3.30
CA MET A 74 11.43 -1.43 -1.96
C MET A 74 12.63 -1.93 -1.15
N GLU A 75 12.78 -1.43 0.07
CA GLU A 75 13.68 -1.96 1.07
C GLU A 75 12.88 -2.39 2.30
N VAL A 76 13.28 -3.52 2.90
CA VAL A 76 12.58 -4.14 4.02
C VAL A 76 13.48 -4.23 5.23
N VAL A 77 13.09 -3.56 6.31
CA VAL A 77 13.81 -3.59 7.60
C VAL A 77 12.98 -4.34 8.62
N ASP A 78 13.55 -5.41 9.16
CA ASP A 78 12.97 -6.10 10.31
C ASP A 78 13.17 -5.25 11.57
N ILE A 79 12.07 -4.92 12.24
CA ILE A 79 12.07 -4.17 13.50
C ILE A 79 11.43 -4.98 14.63
N SER A 80 11.27 -6.29 14.44
CA SER A 80 10.68 -7.21 15.41
C SER A 80 11.43 -7.18 16.73
N ASN A 81 10.71 -6.92 17.81
CA ASN A 81 11.24 -6.92 19.17
C ASN A 81 10.11 -7.04 20.19
N ARG A 82 10.44 -7.35 21.45
CA ARG A 82 9.50 -7.32 22.59
C ARG A 82 8.19 -8.10 22.35
N GLY A 83 8.27 -9.25 21.69
CA GLY A 83 7.11 -10.10 21.38
C GLY A 83 6.20 -9.56 20.27
N GLN A 84 6.70 -8.66 19.43
CA GLN A 84 6.03 -8.17 18.22
C GLN A 84 6.82 -8.61 16.99
N ASP A 85 6.09 -9.09 16.00
CA ASP A 85 6.58 -9.31 14.63
C ASP A 85 6.25 -8.03 13.85
N ALA A 86 7.27 -7.30 13.42
CA ALA A 86 7.12 -5.95 12.88
C ALA A 86 8.14 -5.65 11.79
N VAL A 87 7.69 -4.91 10.78
CA VAL A 87 8.46 -4.61 9.58
C VAL A 87 8.31 -3.14 9.18
N LEU A 88 9.37 -2.56 8.66
CA LEU A 88 9.32 -1.36 7.84
C LEU A 88 9.46 -1.72 6.37
N GLU A 89 8.50 -1.27 5.57
CA GLU A 89 8.60 -1.20 4.13
C GLU A 89 8.99 0.24 3.75
N ILE A 90 10.11 0.39 3.05
CA ILE A 90 10.64 1.67 2.60
C ILE A 90 10.60 1.71 1.09
N GLN A 91 9.82 2.62 0.52
CA GLN A 91 9.71 2.82 -0.92
C GLN A 91 10.48 4.07 -1.34
N ARG A 92 11.58 3.88 -2.07
CA ARG A 92 12.43 4.97 -2.57
C ARG A 92 11.84 5.70 -3.77
N TYR A 93 10.99 5.02 -4.54
CA TYR A 93 10.33 5.61 -5.70
C TYR A 93 8.82 5.33 -5.66
N CYS A 94 8.02 6.39 -5.83
CA CYS A 94 6.57 6.30 -5.90
C CYS A 94 6.10 6.61 -7.34
N PRO A 95 5.68 5.60 -8.13
CA PRO A 95 5.25 5.83 -9.51
C PRO A 95 3.93 6.62 -9.59
N TYR A 96 3.16 6.66 -8.50
CA TYR A 96 1.84 7.30 -8.48
C TYR A 96 1.89 8.83 -8.41
N LEU A 97 3.04 9.43 -8.03
CA LEU A 97 3.18 10.88 -7.86
C LEU A 97 2.83 11.67 -9.12
N GLU A 98 3.23 11.15 -10.28
CA GLU A 98 3.06 11.84 -11.57
C GLU A 98 1.66 11.63 -12.17
N ILE A 99 0.93 10.59 -11.72
CA ILE A 99 -0.35 10.19 -12.32
C ILE A 99 -1.55 10.80 -11.58
N CYS A 100 -1.46 11.04 -10.27
CA CYS A 100 -2.62 11.45 -9.47
C CYS A 100 -3.27 12.78 -9.93
N SER A 101 -2.45 13.71 -10.43
CA SER A 101 -2.89 15.02 -10.91
C SER A 101 -3.85 14.93 -12.13
N GLN A 102 -3.70 13.90 -12.96
CA GLN A 102 -4.57 13.65 -14.12
C GLN A 102 -6.01 13.34 -13.71
N TYR A 103 -6.21 12.96 -12.45
CA TYR A 103 -7.50 12.62 -11.86
C TYR A 103 -7.94 13.65 -10.82
N GLY A 104 -7.29 14.82 -10.78
CA GLY A 104 -7.64 15.93 -9.90
C GLY A 104 -7.30 15.71 -8.42
N PHE A 105 -6.30 14.87 -8.13
CA PHE A 105 -5.81 14.66 -6.76
C PHE A 105 -4.47 15.37 -6.54
N ASP A 106 -4.35 16.08 -5.42
CA ASP A 106 -3.11 16.72 -5.00
C ASP A 106 -2.02 15.70 -4.62
N THR A 107 -2.43 14.56 -4.06
CA THR A 107 -1.52 13.47 -3.69
C THR A 107 -2.10 12.10 -4.08
N PRO A 108 -1.27 11.09 -4.36
CA PRO A 108 -1.75 9.75 -4.65
C PRO A 108 -2.14 8.95 -3.41
N CYS A 109 -1.77 9.42 -2.21
CA CYS A 109 -1.71 8.60 -1.00
C CYS A 109 -3.09 8.08 -0.57
N GLU A 110 -4.12 8.92 -0.64
CA GLU A 110 -5.48 8.54 -0.23
C GLU A 110 -6.05 7.42 -1.11
N ALA A 111 -5.91 7.58 -2.43
CA ALA A 111 -6.40 6.66 -3.45
C ALA A 111 -5.64 5.32 -3.52
N VAL A 112 -4.47 5.24 -2.86
CA VAL A 112 -3.57 4.09 -2.97
C VAL A 112 -3.19 3.61 -1.58
N CYS A 113 -2.24 4.26 -0.93
CA CYS A 113 -1.58 3.74 0.27
C CYS A 113 -2.46 3.78 1.52
N GLU A 114 -3.22 4.86 1.74
CA GLU A 114 -4.10 4.99 2.90
C GLU A 114 -5.28 4.02 2.81
N LEU A 115 -5.85 3.92 1.61
CA LEU A 115 -6.86 2.92 1.29
C LEU A 115 -6.34 1.50 1.50
N ASP A 116 -5.15 1.17 0.99
CA ASP A 116 -4.57 -0.17 1.12
C ASP A 116 -4.28 -0.49 2.60
N VAL A 117 -3.69 0.44 3.36
CA VAL A 117 -3.44 0.25 4.81
C VAL A 117 -4.76 0.08 5.58
N ALA A 118 -5.80 0.83 5.26
CA ALA A 118 -7.11 0.68 5.88
C ALA A 118 -7.76 -0.67 5.54
N ALA A 119 -7.67 -1.10 4.28
CA ALA A 119 -8.20 -2.38 3.82
C ALA A 119 -7.44 -3.55 4.47
N ILE A 120 -6.11 -3.47 4.59
CA ILE A 120 -5.26 -4.47 5.27
C ILE A 120 -5.69 -4.64 6.73
N ARG A 121 -5.92 -3.55 7.46
CA ARG A 121 -6.38 -3.59 8.87
C ARG A 121 -7.73 -4.31 9.02
N ARG A 122 -8.61 -4.24 8.02
CA ARG A 122 -9.91 -4.95 7.99
C ARG A 122 -9.76 -6.41 7.57
N ALA A 123 -8.92 -6.67 6.57
CA ALA A 123 -8.65 -7.99 6.04
C ALA A 123 -8.02 -8.92 7.07
N PHE A 124 -7.15 -8.39 7.95
CA PHE A 124 -6.38 -9.18 8.90
C PHE A 124 -6.52 -8.65 10.33
N PRO A 125 -7.57 -9.07 11.07
CA PRO A 125 -7.77 -8.70 12.46
C PRO A 125 -6.56 -9.09 13.32
N GLY A 126 -5.86 -8.09 13.86
CA GLY A 126 -4.64 -8.28 14.65
C GLY A 126 -3.36 -7.73 14.00
N MET A 127 -3.43 -7.32 12.73
CA MET A 127 -2.38 -6.56 12.07
C MET A 127 -2.64 -5.06 12.16
N HIS A 128 -1.58 -4.30 12.44
CA HIS A 128 -1.61 -2.84 12.47
C HIS A 128 -0.64 -2.28 11.42
N GLY A 129 -1.17 -1.67 10.36
CA GLY A 129 -0.39 -0.90 9.38
C GLY A 129 -0.40 0.60 9.68
N SER A 130 0.65 1.34 9.34
CA SER A 130 0.72 2.81 9.48
C SER A 130 1.67 3.42 8.45
N ILE A 131 1.42 4.66 8.05
CA ILE A 131 2.27 5.40 7.12
C ILE A 131 3.07 6.41 7.94
N LEU A 132 4.40 6.30 7.95
CA LEU A 132 5.30 7.10 8.78
C LEU A 132 5.95 8.26 8.02
N ALA A 133 6.18 8.10 6.72
CA ALA A 133 6.77 9.11 5.85
C ALA A 133 6.17 9.00 4.45
N ARG A 134 6.10 10.11 3.71
CA ARG A 134 5.44 10.19 2.40
C ARG A 134 6.15 11.16 1.48
N GLN A 135 6.60 10.67 0.32
CA GLN A 135 7.18 11.52 -0.72
C GLN A 135 6.24 12.62 -1.20
N ALA A 136 4.93 12.33 -1.27
CA ALA A 136 3.92 13.33 -1.64
C ALA A 136 3.84 14.54 -0.70
N PHE A 137 4.43 14.44 0.50
CA PHE A 137 4.46 15.50 1.51
C PHE A 137 5.88 16.04 1.75
N GLY A 138 6.83 15.74 0.85
CA GLY A 138 8.18 16.32 0.87
C GLY A 138 9.27 15.45 1.51
N ASP A 139 8.94 14.25 1.98
CA ASP A 139 9.95 13.28 2.44
C ASP A 139 10.74 12.69 1.27
N CYS A 140 11.95 12.18 1.52
CA CYS A 140 12.77 11.54 0.48
C CYS A 140 12.31 10.11 0.12
N VAL A 141 11.55 9.46 1.00
CA VAL A 141 11.04 8.09 0.84
C VAL A 141 9.63 7.98 1.43
N CYS A 142 8.86 6.98 1.00
CA CYS A 142 7.68 6.57 1.75
C CYS A 142 8.06 5.46 2.72
N VAL A 143 7.55 5.52 3.95
CA VAL A 143 7.81 4.48 4.97
C VAL A 143 6.48 3.99 5.51
N PHE A 144 6.29 2.67 5.45
CA PHE A 144 5.15 1.98 6.01
C PHE A 144 5.63 1.07 7.13
N LYS A 145 4.91 1.06 8.25
CA LYS A 145 5.14 0.12 9.34
C LYS A 145 3.96 -0.82 9.45
N TYR A 146 4.24 -2.12 9.45
CA TYR A 146 3.25 -3.15 9.76
C TYR A 146 3.72 -3.94 10.97
N GLU A 147 2.82 -4.24 11.89
CA GLU A 147 3.12 -5.02 13.08
C GLU A 147 1.95 -5.92 13.48
N ARG A 148 2.28 -7.07 14.06
CA ARG A 148 1.35 -8.03 14.66
C ARG A 148 1.99 -8.65 15.90
N LYS A 149 1.18 -9.32 16.71
CA LYS A 149 1.73 -10.19 17.77
C LYS A 149 2.59 -11.28 17.15
N ALA A 150 3.79 -11.48 17.69
CA ALA A 150 4.62 -12.60 17.26
C ALA A 150 3.87 -13.91 17.56
N GLY A 151 3.88 -14.84 16.60
CA GLY A 151 3.43 -16.22 16.84
C GLY A 151 4.28 -16.84 17.94
N GLY A 152 3.63 -17.47 18.92
CA GLY A 152 4.32 -18.27 19.94
C GLY A 152 4.80 -19.60 19.41
#